data_AF-A0A9X3W6G3-F1
#
_entry.id   AF-A0A9X3W6G3-F1
#
_cell.length_a   1.000
_cell.length_b   1.000
_cell.length_c   1.000
_cell.angle_alpha   90.00
_cell.angle_beta   90.00
_cell.angle_gamma   90.00
#
_symmetry.space_group_name_H-M   'P 1'
#
loop_
_entity.id
_entity.type
_entity.pdbx_description
1 polymer ?
#
loop_
_entity_poly.entity_id
_entity_poly.type
_entity_poly.pdbx_seq_one_letter_code
_entity_poly.pdbx_strand_id
1 'polypeptide(L)'
;MFDDRIEVTSPGGLPKGLSKEEYLAGQLSILRNPIIANIFFRLGLIEQFSTGIQRILVAYADSKTQPQFSIFENSIKIVLPVVKMELQGVSEDANEVYSILQSAPLSSSHISQETSFSKNKVLNLLEELIQKGYVVKIGNGRSTKYRRSK
;
A
#
# COMPACT_ATOMS: atom_id res chain seq x y z
N MET A 1 -2.04 -6.92 16.29
CA MET A 1 -1.76 -6.55 14.89
C MET A 1 -1.83 -5.04 14.82
N PHE A 2 -0.92 -4.38 14.10
CA PHE A 2 -0.96 -2.92 13.96
C PHE A 2 -1.88 -2.54 12.80
N ASP A 3 -2.67 -1.48 12.97
CA ASP A 3 -3.60 -1.02 11.94
C ASP A 3 -2.89 -0.26 10.82
N ASP A 4 -1.68 0.26 11.09
CA ASP A 4 -0.95 1.18 10.24
C ASP A 4 0.30 0.56 9.59
N ARG A 5 0.66 -0.68 9.93
CA ARG A 5 1.86 -1.34 9.40
C ARG A 5 1.85 -2.86 9.55
N ILE A 6 2.68 -3.50 8.75
CA ILE A 6 3.04 -4.91 8.89
C ILE A 6 4.49 -4.99 9.35
N GLU A 7 4.74 -5.81 10.37
CA GLU A 7 6.11 -6.13 10.83
C GLU A 7 6.43 -7.58 10.49
N VAL A 8 7.49 -7.79 9.71
CA VAL A 8 8.01 -9.12 9.37
C VAL A 8 9.37 -9.26 10.03
N THR A 9 9.49 -10.18 10.99
CA THR A 9 10.77 -10.51 11.63
C THR A 9 11.20 -11.91 11.24
N SER A 10 12.36 -12.02 10.61
CA SER A 10 12.98 -13.28 10.23
C SER A 10 14.17 -13.59 11.14
N PRO A 11 14.29 -14.83 11.65
CA PRO A 11 15.46 -15.23 12.43
C PRO A 11 16.72 -15.34 11.55
N GLY A 12 17.86 -14.99 12.15
CA GLY A 12 19.20 -14.99 11.56
C GLY A 12 19.54 -13.69 10.81
N GLY A 13 20.73 -13.13 11.04
CA GLY A 13 21.26 -11.96 10.31
C GLY A 13 21.84 -12.31 8.94
N LEU A 14 22.30 -11.30 8.19
CA LEU A 14 22.70 -11.46 6.79
C LEU A 14 23.69 -12.60 6.54
N PRO A 15 23.64 -13.26 5.36
CA PRO A 15 24.66 -14.23 4.96
C PRO A 15 26.07 -13.63 5.05
N LYS A 16 27.05 -14.47 5.39
CA LYS A 16 28.47 -14.05 5.37
C LYS A 16 28.84 -13.50 3.99
N GLY A 17 29.51 -12.34 3.97
CA GLY A 17 29.90 -11.67 2.74
C GLY A 17 28.83 -10.76 2.12
N LEU A 18 27.72 -10.49 2.82
CA LEU A 18 26.73 -9.50 2.40
C LEU A 18 26.62 -8.39 3.45
N SER A 19 26.99 -7.17 3.06
CA SER A 19 26.82 -5.98 3.90
C SER A 19 25.36 -5.50 3.91
N LYS A 20 25.03 -4.63 4.88
CA LYS A 20 23.71 -3.98 4.95
C LYS A 20 23.47 -3.12 3.72
N GLU A 21 24.48 -2.41 3.26
CA GLU A 21 24.43 -1.50 2.12
C GLU A 21 24.15 -2.28 0.83
N GLU A 22 24.87 -3.38 0.59
CA GLU A 22 24.64 -4.26 -0.57
C GLU A 22 23.27 -4.94 -0.52
N TYR A 23 22.83 -5.35 0.67
CA TYR A 23 21.50 -5.93 0.88
C TYR A 23 20.40 -4.93 0.52
N LEU A 24 20.51 -3.69 0.99
CA LEU A 24 19.53 -2.65 0.70
C LEU A 24 19.57 -2.20 -0.76
N ALA A 25 20.76 -2.11 -1.36
CA ALA A 25 20.93 -1.76 -2.77
C ALA A 25 20.46 -2.85 -3.75
N GLY A 26 20.26 -4.09 -3.27
CA GLY A 26 19.82 -5.21 -4.10
C GLY A 26 20.85 -5.65 -5.14
N GLN A 27 22.12 -5.26 -4.98
CA GLN A 27 23.19 -5.48 -5.96
C GLN A 27 23.75 -6.91 -5.92
N LEU A 28 23.76 -7.53 -4.75
CA LEU A 28 24.33 -8.86 -4.53
C LEU A 28 23.25 -9.84 -4.08
N SER A 29 23.29 -11.06 -4.62
CA SER A 29 22.37 -12.12 -4.20
C SER A 29 23.08 -13.35 -3.68
N ILE A 30 23.06 -13.49 -2.35
CA ILE A 30 23.58 -14.65 -1.63
C ILE A 30 22.40 -15.42 -1.05
N LEU A 31 22.13 -16.61 -1.61
CA LEU A 31 21.07 -17.50 -1.15
C LEU A 31 21.56 -18.31 0.05
N ARG A 32 20.82 -18.25 1.17
CA ARG A 32 21.07 -19.14 2.31
C ARG A 32 20.72 -20.59 2.01
N ASN A 33 19.60 -20.80 1.32
CA ASN A 33 19.14 -22.11 0.90
C ASN A 33 18.80 -22.10 -0.60
N PRO A 34 19.77 -22.49 -1.46
CA PRO A 34 19.58 -22.52 -2.90
C PRO A 34 18.46 -23.47 -3.36
N ILE A 35 18.17 -24.53 -2.60
CA ILE A 35 17.14 -25.52 -2.96
C ILE A 35 15.75 -24.90 -2.81
N ILE A 36 15.45 -24.30 -1.66
CA ILE A 36 14.16 -23.62 -1.41
C ILE A 36 13.96 -22.47 -2.38
N ALA A 37 15.00 -21.66 -2.59
CA ALA A 37 14.94 -20.53 -3.52
C ALA A 37 14.60 -21.00 -4.95
N ASN A 38 15.22 -22.08 -5.43
CA ASN A 38 14.92 -22.66 -6.74
C ASN A 38 13.50 -23.21 -6.83
N ILE A 39 12.95 -23.80 -5.76
CA ILE A 39 11.55 -24.25 -5.74
C ILE A 39 10.61 -23.05 -5.93
N PHE A 40 10.78 -21.98 -5.15
CA PHE A 40 9.95 -20.78 -5.28
C PHE A 40 10.09 -20.09 -6.63
N PHE A 41 11.30 -20.08 -7.20
CA PHE A 41 11.53 -19.57 -8.55
C PHE A 41 10.77 -20.39 -9.60
N ARG A 42 10.86 -21.72 -9.55
CA ARG A 42 10.14 -22.61 -10.48
C ARG A 42 8.62 -22.54 -10.35
N LEU A 43 8.12 -22.26 -9.15
CA LEU A 43 6.69 -22.01 -8.89
C LEU A 43 6.24 -20.60 -9.31
N GLY A 44 7.14 -19.73 -9.77
CA GLY A 44 6.82 -18.35 -10.13
C GLY A 44 6.49 -17.45 -8.94
N LEU A 45 6.85 -17.85 -7.71
CA LEU A 45 6.63 -17.06 -6.49
C LEU A 45 7.71 -15.99 -6.29
N ILE A 46 8.88 -16.16 -6.93
CA ILE A 46 9.96 -15.17 -6.98
C ILE A 46 10.51 -15.10 -8.42
N GLU A 47 10.92 -13.91 -8.86
CA GLU A 47 11.31 -13.65 -10.26
C GLU A 47 12.83 -13.58 -10.46
N GLN A 48 13.54 -12.87 -9.57
CA GLN A 48 14.98 -12.68 -9.60
C GLN A 48 15.50 -12.64 -8.17
N PHE A 49 16.71 -13.12 -7.96
CA PHE A 49 17.34 -13.06 -6.66
C PHE A 49 17.75 -11.60 -6.36
N SER A 50 17.46 -11.10 -5.15
CA SER A 50 17.77 -9.75 -4.64
C SER A 50 17.01 -8.52 -5.16
N THR A 51 15.99 -8.64 -6.03
CA THR A 51 15.21 -7.46 -6.46
C THR A 51 14.07 -7.07 -5.52
N GLY A 52 13.69 -7.95 -4.58
CA GLY A 52 12.55 -7.73 -3.69
C GLY A 52 12.63 -6.45 -2.85
N ILE A 53 13.80 -6.14 -2.30
CA ILE A 53 14.00 -4.93 -1.48
C ILE A 53 13.85 -3.67 -2.33
N GLN A 54 14.45 -3.64 -3.52
CA GLN A 54 14.32 -2.52 -4.45
C GLN A 54 12.87 -2.33 -4.91
N ARG A 55 12.15 -3.43 -5.18
CA ARG A 55 10.71 -3.38 -5.50
C ARG A 55 9.88 -2.78 -4.37
N ILE A 56 10.19 -3.13 -3.12
CA ILE A 56 9.56 -2.53 -1.94
C ILE A 56 9.86 -1.03 -1.91
N LEU A 57 11.12 -0.61 -2.03
CA LEU A 57 11.49 0.81 -2.01
C LEU A 57 10.78 1.61 -3.12
N VAL A 58 10.75 1.07 -4.34
CA VAL A 58 10.04 1.69 -5.48
C VAL A 58 8.54 1.78 -5.23
N ALA A 59 7.91 0.76 -4.65
CA ALA A 59 6.48 0.78 -4.33
C ALA A 59 6.10 1.86 -3.31
N TYR A 60 7.06 2.32 -2.51
CA TYR A 60 6.89 3.38 -1.51
C TYR A 60 7.49 4.73 -1.97
N ALA A 61 8.00 4.87 -3.19
CA ALA A 61 8.73 6.06 -3.64
C ALA A 61 7.95 7.37 -3.43
N ASP A 62 6.63 7.35 -3.69
CA ASP A 62 5.74 8.53 -3.54
C ASP A 62 5.01 8.57 -2.19
N SER A 63 5.28 7.61 -1.30
CA SER A 63 4.63 7.53 0.01
C SER A 63 5.32 8.46 1.01
N LYS A 64 4.53 9.19 1.80
CA LYS A 64 5.04 9.96 2.96
C LYS A 64 5.69 9.07 4.01
N THR A 65 5.19 7.84 4.17
CA THR A 65 5.74 6.84 5.08
C THR A 65 6.60 5.86 4.30
N GLN A 66 7.82 5.63 4.78
CA GLN A 66 8.80 4.76 4.13
C GLN A 66 8.98 3.45 4.91
N PRO A 67 9.29 2.34 4.22
CA PRO A 67 9.59 1.07 4.87
C PRO A 67 10.89 1.17 5.68
N GLN A 68 10.97 0.43 6.78
CA GLN A 68 12.16 0.40 7.63
C GLN A 68 12.79 -0.99 7.64
N PHE A 69 14.11 -1.03 7.51
CA PHE A 69 14.89 -2.26 7.50
C PHE A 69 15.88 -2.24 8.66
N SER A 70 15.60 -3.03 9.69
CA SER A 70 16.49 -3.23 10.84
C SER A 70 17.20 -4.56 10.71
N ILE A 71 18.51 -4.51 10.50
CA ILE A 71 19.36 -5.68 10.34
C ILE A 71 20.19 -5.83 11.61
N PHE A 72 19.98 -6.92 12.32
CA PHE A 72 20.74 -7.31 13.51
C PHE A 72 21.57 -8.56 13.19
N GLU A 73 22.45 -8.93 14.11
CA GLU A 73 23.32 -10.11 13.96
C GLU A 73 22.51 -11.41 13.84
N ASN A 74 21.42 -11.52 14.61
CA ASN A 74 20.63 -12.75 14.72
C ASN A 74 19.18 -12.59 14.24
N SER A 75 18.83 -11.45 13.65
CA SER A 75 17.49 -11.22 13.12
C SER A 75 17.45 -10.10 12.10
N ILE A 76 16.47 -10.17 11.21
CA ILE A 76 16.15 -9.09 10.28
C ILE A 76 14.69 -8.74 10.51
N LYS A 77 14.43 -7.47 10.80
CA LYS A 77 13.09 -6.91 10.92
C LYS A 77 12.83 -5.96 9.76
N ILE A 78 11.70 -6.14 9.09
CA ILE A 78 11.18 -5.25 8.06
C ILE A 78 9.84 -4.71 8.54
N VAL A 79 9.71 -3.39 8.54
CA VAL A 79 8.47 -2.70 8.85
C VAL A 79 7.93 -2.07 7.56
N LEU A 80 6.72 -2.47 7.18
CA LEU A 80 6.04 -2.01 5.96
C LEU A 80 4.80 -1.21 6.38
N PRO A 81 4.84 0.13 6.34
CA PRO A 81 3.68 0.96 6.62
C PRO A 81 2.55 0.71 5.62
N VAL A 82 1.30 0.85 6.06
CA VAL A 82 0.16 0.87 5.13
C VAL A 82 0.24 2.16 4.32
N VAL A 83 0.37 2.02 2.99
CA VAL A 83 0.33 3.17 2.09
C VAL A 83 -1.13 3.59 1.96
N LYS A 84 -1.48 4.73 2.58
CA LYS A 84 -2.76 5.39 2.32
C LYS A 84 -2.62 6.10 0.98
N MET A 85 -3.54 5.80 0.06
CA MET A 85 -3.60 6.48 -1.23
C MET A 85 -4.09 7.91 -0.99
N GLU A 86 -3.17 8.83 -0.72
CA GLU A 86 -3.46 10.25 -0.68
C GLU A 86 -3.54 10.75 -2.11
N LEU A 87 -4.75 11.06 -2.55
CA LEU A 87 -5.00 11.67 -3.83
C LEU A 87 -4.34 13.06 -3.87
N GLN A 88 -3.61 13.35 -4.95
CA GLN A 88 -2.99 14.65 -5.12
C GLN A 88 -4.04 15.72 -5.42
N GLY A 89 -3.94 16.85 -4.72
CA GLY A 89 -4.75 18.04 -4.98
C GLY A 89 -6.21 17.95 -4.52
N VAL A 90 -6.49 17.09 -3.53
CA VAL A 90 -7.77 17.06 -2.81
C VAL A 90 -7.58 17.20 -1.30
N SER A 91 -8.64 17.57 -0.59
CA SER A 91 -8.66 17.68 0.87
C SER A 91 -8.47 16.32 1.58
N GLU A 92 -7.98 16.34 2.84
CA GLU A 92 -7.88 15.12 3.68
C GLU A 92 -9.24 14.44 3.87
N ASP A 93 -10.30 15.24 4.06
CA ASP A 93 -11.67 14.74 4.16
C ASP A 93 -12.13 14.04 2.87
N ALA A 94 -11.72 14.53 1.70
CA ALA A 94 -12.02 13.91 0.41
C ALA A 94 -11.25 12.59 0.24
N ASN A 95 -10.01 12.52 0.74
CA ASN A 95 -9.25 11.27 0.79
C ASN A 95 -9.94 10.20 1.67
N GLU A 96 -10.50 10.60 2.81
CA GLU A 96 -11.29 9.70 3.67
C GLU A 96 -12.51 9.15 2.91
N VAL A 97 -13.29 10.02 2.27
CA VAL A 97 -14.43 9.60 1.44
C VAL A 97 -14.00 8.68 0.30
N TYR A 98 -12.88 8.97 -0.36
CA TYR A 98 -12.33 8.14 -1.42
C TYR A 98 -11.90 6.76 -0.91
N SER A 99 -11.33 6.68 0.30
CA SER A 99 -10.88 5.43 0.92
C SER A 99 -12.03 4.43 1.10
N ILE A 100 -13.22 4.90 1.48
CA ILE A 100 -14.42 4.08 1.70
C ILE A 100 -14.97 3.49 0.39
N LEU A 101 -14.76 4.16 -0.74
CA LEU A 101 -15.21 3.72 -2.07
C LEU A 101 -14.39 2.56 -2.66
N GLN A 102 -13.44 1.97 -1.91
CA GLN A 102 -12.54 0.91 -2.40
C GLN A 102 -13.25 -0.42 -2.71
N SER A 103 -14.30 -0.74 -1.97
CA SER A 103 -14.92 -2.08 -1.96
C SER A 103 -16.10 -2.22 -2.93
N ALA A 104 -16.94 -1.19 -3.06
CA ALA A 104 -18.14 -1.23 -3.90
C ALA A 104 -18.67 0.17 -4.23
N PRO A 105 -19.58 0.29 -5.23
CA PRO A 105 -20.33 1.53 -5.45
C PRO A 105 -21.28 1.82 -4.28
N LEU A 106 -21.15 2.97 -3.65
CA LEU A 106 -21.93 3.36 -2.45
C LEU A 106 -22.80 4.58 -2.71
N SER A 107 -23.92 4.70 -1.97
CA SER A 107 -24.74 5.92 -1.96
C SER A 107 -24.14 6.95 -1.01
N SER A 108 -24.43 8.24 -1.23
CA SER A 108 -24.01 9.32 -0.32
C SER A 108 -24.51 9.12 1.11
N SER A 109 -25.63 8.42 1.30
CA SER A 109 -26.14 8.06 2.63
C SER A 109 -25.27 7.03 3.35
N HIS A 110 -24.79 6.00 2.63
CA HIS A 110 -23.90 4.99 3.23
C HIS A 110 -22.55 5.63 3.57
N ILE A 111 -22.00 6.45 2.66
CA ILE A 111 -20.74 7.16 2.91
C ILE A 111 -20.86 8.07 4.14
N SER A 112 -21.99 8.75 4.31
CA SER A 112 -22.27 9.60 5.49
C SER A 112 -22.51 8.81 6.79
N GLN A 113 -22.79 7.51 6.73
CA GLN A 113 -22.90 6.65 7.91
C GLN A 113 -21.55 6.09 8.33
N GLU A 114 -20.69 5.79 7.35
CA GLU A 114 -19.32 5.31 7.56
C GLU A 114 -18.35 6.45 7.92
N THR A 115 -18.61 7.66 7.39
CA THR A 115 -17.87 8.87 7.78
C THR A 115 -18.62 9.60 8.90
N SER A 116 -17.89 10.32 9.76
CA SER A 116 -18.52 11.22 10.75
C SER A 116 -19.06 12.53 10.13
N PHE A 117 -19.27 12.55 8.81
CA PHE A 117 -19.61 13.74 8.03
C PHE A 117 -21.11 13.82 7.73
N SER A 118 -21.62 15.05 7.66
CA SER A 118 -22.99 15.30 7.23
C SER A 118 -23.18 14.96 5.75
N LYS A 119 -24.40 14.60 5.35
CA LYS A 119 -24.74 14.32 3.93
C LYS A 119 -24.32 15.45 2.99
N ASN A 120 -24.51 16.71 3.37
CA ASN A 120 -24.11 17.85 2.54
C ASN A 120 -22.58 17.93 2.39
N LYS A 121 -21.83 17.71 3.48
CA LYS A 121 -20.36 17.69 3.42
C LYS A 121 -19.88 16.57 2.48
N VAL A 122 -20.45 15.37 2.63
CA VAL A 122 -20.13 14.22 1.74
C VAL A 122 -20.41 14.54 0.27
N LEU A 123 -21.52 15.20 -0.05
CA LEU A 123 -21.83 15.58 -1.43
C LEU A 123 -20.80 16.57 -2.00
N ASN A 124 -20.39 17.58 -1.22
CA ASN A 124 -19.37 18.54 -1.65
C ASN A 124 -18.02 17.86 -1.90
N LEU A 125 -17.61 16.93 -1.01
CA LEU A 125 -16.37 16.16 -1.16
C LEU A 125 -16.43 15.23 -2.38
N LEU A 126 -17.58 14.61 -2.64
CA LEU A 126 -17.78 13.79 -3.84
C LEU A 126 -17.72 14.64 -5.11
N GLU A 127 -18.23 15.88 -5.10
CA GLU A 127 -18.09 16.80 -6.22
C GLU A 127 -16.62 17.19 -6.47
N GLU A 128 -15.85 17.47 -5.42
CA GLU A 128 -14.40 17.70 -5.51
C GLU A 128 -13.69 16.50 -6.16
N LEU A 129 -13.98 15.28 -5.69
CA LEU A 129 -13.40 14.04 -6.23
C LEU A 129 -13.82 13.77 -7.68
N ILE A 130 -15.06 14.13 -8.07
CA ILE A 130 -15.54 14.02 -9.45
C ILE A 130 -14.83 15.03 -10.34
N GLN A 131 -14.68 16.29 -9.90
CA GLN A 131 -13.99 17.34 -10.66
C GLN A 131 -12.53 16.97 -10.91
N LYS A 132 -11.88 16.31 -9.95
CA LYS A 132 -10.50 15.83 -10.08
C LYS A 132 -10.38 14.49 -10.82
N GLY A 133 -11.49 13.88 -11.21
CA GLY A 133 -11.53 12.64 -11.99
C GLY A 133 -11.28 11.36 -11.20
N TYR A 134 -11.26 11.42 -9.87
CA TYR A 134 -11.03 10.25 -9.00
C TYR A 134 -12.30 9.42 -8.79
N VAL A 135 -13.49 10.03 -8.87
CA VAL A 135 -14.78 9.35 -8.63
C VAL A 135 -15.74 9.61 -9.80
N VAL A 136 -16.58 8.62 -10.10
CA VAL A 136 -17.66 8.71 -11.08
C VAL A 136 -19.02 8.45 -10.43
N LYS A 137 -20.02 9.21 -10.87
CA LYS A 137 -21.42 9.05 -10.47
C LYS A 137 -22.10 8.00 -11.36
N ILE A 138 -22.87 7.09 -10.76
CA ILE A 138 -23.57 5.99 -11.42
C ILE A 138 -25.05 6.05 -11.05
N GLY A 139 -25.94 5.98 -12.04
CA GLY A 139 -27.39 6.01 -11.85
C GLY A 139 -27.95 7.43 -11.72
N ASN A 140 -29.27 7.52 -11.55
CA ASN A 140 -30.03 8.78 -11.58
C ASN A 140 -30.98 8.90 -10.38
N GLY A 141 -31.13 10.12 -9.86
CA GLY A 141 -32.07 10.41 -8.78
C GLY A 141 -31.78 9.61 -7.51
N ARG A 142 -32.80 8.90 -6.99
CA ARG A 142 -32.71 8.14 -5.72
C ARG A 142 -31.80 6.91 -5.79
N SER A 143 -31.49 6.40 -6.98
CA SER A 143 -30.59 5.24 -7.16
C SER A 143 -29.13 5.64 -7.41
N THR A 144 -28.79 6.92 -7.22
CA THR A 144 -27.43 7.42 -7.41
C THR A 144 -26.44 6.73 -6.47
N LYS A 145 -25.36 6.20 -7.04
CA LYS A 145 -24.19 5.67 -6.35
C LYS A 145 -22.90 6.29 -6.91
N TYR A 146 -21.81 6.17 -6.17
CA TYR A 146 -20.50 6.69 -6.51
C TYR A 146 -19.49 5.54 -6.52
N ARG A 147 -18.54 5.55 -7.45
CA ARG A 147 -17.47 4.55 -7.57
C ARG A 147 -16.17 5.25 -7.93
N ARG A 148 -15.02 4.69 -7.54
CA ARG A 148 -13.72 5.15 -8.04
C ARG A 148 -13.66 5.09 -9.57
N SER A 149 -13.06 6.10 -10.17
CA SER A 149 -12.67 6.09 -11.58
C SER A 149 -11.57 5.05 -11.78
N LYS A 150 -11.53 4.40 -12.94
CA LYS A 150 -10.54 3.36 -13.25
C LYS A 150 -9.18 3.97 -13.52
#